data_AF-A0A455SE89-F1
#
_entry.id   AF-A0A455SE89-F1
#
_cell.length_a   1.000
_cell.length_b   1.000
_cell.length_c   1.000
_cell.angle_alpha   90.00
_cell.angle_beta   90.00
_cell.angle_gamma   90.00
#
_symmetry.space_group_name_H-M   'P 1'
#
loop_
_entity.id
_entity.type
_entity.pdbx_description
1 polymer ?
#
loop_
_entity_poly.entity_id
_entity_poly.type
_entity_poly.pdbx_seq_one_letter_code
_entity_poly.pdbx_strand_id
1 'polypeptide(L)'
;MRRFLPVLVLVLMAPTVAELLWGSTPLSGVTLLLLQIPMYGCGALLIRELVRHRQRGWISILLLGGAYALIEEGLALQFLFHPTLLNISDWGGRVLGINGVYTVWAIGYHAIWSVALPILLTDLLFPEQRDVPYLGRTGLIITGIGFLFGVVLIGFIARVGIAPGYWASPLLLGGTVLVVLLLAWIALRVLPPAAPVATSAVQAPPGWVVALLGLVCGFLWQAILILFRAFFPALTQGPLVLVPLLVALGMAALVCWLLRIWTRASGWSDLDWLALGSGALIAHTIFGVLFLTFTPLDKIGLAILGGVMVLLLILFAVSLWRRARGTLMQQVRGPQEE
;
A
#
# COMPACT_ATOMS: atom_id res chain seq x y z
N MET A 1 -10.80 -19.15 -17.54
CA MET A 1 -9.88 -18.15 -18.12
C MET A 1 -10.22 -16.70 -17.72
N ARG A 2 -11.50 -16.29 -17.65
CA ARG A 2 -11.92 -14.89 -17.37
C ARG A 2 -11.43 -14.23 -16.06
N ARG A 3 -10.89 -14.97 -15.07
CA ARG A 3 -10.39 -14.41 -13.79
C ARG A 3 -8.86 -14.42 -13.62
N PHE A 4 -8.11 -14.90 -14.61
CA PHE A 4 -6.65 -14.99 -14.49
C PHE A 4 -5.96 -13.64 -14.72
N LEU A 5 -6.51 -12.80 -15.59
CA LEU A 5 -5.95 -11.49 -15.89
C LEU A 5 -5.86 -10.55 -14.67
N PRO A 6 -6.89 -10.36 -13.84
CA PRO A 6 -6.76 -9.52 -12.64
C PRO A 6 -5.74 -10.07 -11.63
N VAL A 7 -5.59 -11.40 -11.55
CA VAL A 7 -4.54 -12.04 -10.74
C VAL A 7 -3.15 -11.63 -11.24
N LEU A 8 -2.90 -11.77 -12.54
CA LEU A 8 -1.62 -11.39 -13.13
C LEU A 8 -1.33 -9.90 -12.95
N VAL A 9 -2.33 -9.04 -13.17
CA VAL A 9 -2.19 -7.59 -13.00
C VAL A 9 -1.83 -7.25 -11.55
N LEU A 10 -2.55 -7.79 -10.56
CA LEU A 10 -2.26 -7.50 -9.14
C LEU A 10 -0.87 -7.99 -8.72
N VAL A 11 -0.50 -9.21 -9.13
CA VAL A 11 0.78 -9.83 -8.77
C VAL A 11 1.98 -9.04 -9.31
N LEU A 12 1.85 -8.44 -10.49
CA LEU A 12 2.90 -7.60 -11.08
C LEU A 12 2.85 -6.15 -10.59
N MET A 13 1.65 -5.62 -10.34
CA MET A 13 1.45 -4.25 -9.90
C MET A 13 1.99 -4.01 -8.49
N ALA A 14 1.82 -4.96 -7.58
CA ALA A 14 2.27 -4.82 -6.19
C ALA A 14 3.78 -4.51 -6.06
N PRO A 15 4.71 -5.32 -6.59
CA PRO A 15 6.14 -4.99 -6.55
C PRO A 15 6.50 -3.78 -7.43
N THR A 16 5.79 -3.57 -8.55
CA THR A 16 6.03 -2.38 -9.40
C THR A 16 5.78 -1.08 -8.63
N VAL A 17 4.67 -1.01 -7.88
CA VAL A 17 4.34 0.14 -7.06
C VAL A 17 5.27 0.24 -5.85
N ALA A 18 5.48 -0.87 -5.13
CA ALA A 18 6.24 -0.85 -3.89
C ALA A 18 7.74 -0.62 -4.07
N GLU A 19 8.31 -1.01 -5.20
CA GLU A 19 9.78 -1.10 -5.33
C GLU A 19 10.28 -0.30 -6.54
N LEU A 20 9.71 -0.54 -7.72
CA LEU A 20 10.17 0.13 -8.94
C LEU A 20 9.82 1.62 -8.93
N LEU A 21 8.54 1.96 -8.70
CA LEU A 21 8.08 3.35 -8.66
C LEU A 21 8.54 4.09 -7.40
N TRP A 22 8.97 3.35 -6.38
CA TRP A 22 9.56 3.94 -5.17
C TRP A 22 11.01 4.36 -5.39
N GLY A 23 11.69 3.69 -6.31
CA GLY A 23 13.10 3.92 -6.62
C GLY A 23 14.07 3.09 -5.78
N SER A 24 13.60 2.16 -4.95
CA SER A 24 14.45 1.20 -4.24
C SER A 24 15.05 0.16 -5.19
N THR A 25 14.30 -0.21 -6.23
CA THR A 25 14.80 -1.03 -7.34
C THR A 25 15.13 -0.12 -8.54
N PRO A 26 16.41 0.06 -8.91
CA PRO A 26 16.78 0.87 -10.06
C PRO A 26 16.31 0.19 -11.36
N LEU A 27 16.13 0.98 -12.43
CA LEU A 27 15.66 0.46 -13.72
C LEU A 27 16.61 -0.60 -14.32
N SER A 28 17.91 -0.45 -14.08
CA SER A 28 18.93 -1.44 -14.45
C SER A 28 18.75 -2.79 -13.76
N GLY A 29 18.09 -2.81 -12.59
CA GLY A 29 17.79 -3.99 -11.78
C GLY A 29 16.34 -4.45 -11.88
N VAL A 30 15.57 -4.05 -12.91
CA VAL A 30 14.14 -4.40 -13.04
C VAL A 30 13.85 -5.91 -12.98
N THR A 31 14.82 -6.76 -13.35
CA THR A 31 14.70 -8.21 -13.24
C THR A 31 14.61 -8.70 -11.79
N LEU A 32 15.07 -7.90 -10.81
CA LEU A 32 14.92 -8.19 -9.38
C LEU A 32 13.46 -8.19 -8.94
N LEU A 33 12.55 -7.55 -9.69
CA LEU A 33 11.12 -7.65 -9.43
C LEU A 33 10.65 -9.12 -9.46
N LEU A 34 11.29 -10.00 -10.24
CA LEU A 34 10.97 -11.43 -10.27
C LEU A 34 11.19 -12.11 -8.90
N LEU A 35 12.18 -11.63 -8.13
CA LEU A 35 12.45 -12.12 -6.78
C LEU A 35 11.49 -11.53 -5.75
N GLN A 36 10.90 -10.37 -6.04
CA GLN A 36 9.94 -9.67 -5.18
C GLN A 36 8.50 -10.15 -5.42
N ILE A 37 8.17 -10.64 -6.61
CA ILE A 37 6.83 -11.16 -6.97
C ILE A 37 6.29 -12.17 -5.94
N PRO A 38 7.05 -13.20 -5.49
CA PRO A 38 6.56 -14.14 -4.51
C PRO A 38 6.14 -13.46 -3.21
N MET A 39 6.85 -12.42 -2.77
CA MET A 39 6.52 -11.68 -1.55
C MET A 39 5.38 -10.69 -1.81
N TYR A 40 5.61 -9.69 -2.64
CA TYR A 40 4.70 -8.57 -2.89
C TYR A 40 3.46 -8.99 -3.65
N GLY A 41 3.64 -9.67 -4.77
CA GLY A 41 2.57 -10.10 -5.64
C GLY A 41 1.66 -11.12 -4.97
N CYS A 42 2.22 -12.20 -4.42
CA CYS A 42 1.41 -13.18 -3.71
C CYS A 42 0.86 -12.63 -2.38
N GLY A 43 1.59 -11.76 -1.67
CA GLY A 43 1.11 -11.13 -0.44
C GLY A 43 -0.13 -10.26 -0.68
N ALA A 44 -0.07 -9.33 -1.64
CA ALA A 44 -1.22 -8.49 -1.98
C ALA A 44 -2.42 -9.32 -2.48
N LEU A 45 -2.17 -10.34 -3.32
CA LEU A 45 -3.22 -11.25 -3.79
C LEU A 45 -3.83 -12.06 -2.63
N LEU A 46 -3.01 -12.60 -1.73
CA LEU A 46 -3.47 -13.37 -0.58
C LEU A 46 -4.36 -12.52 0.34
N ILE A 47 -3.94 -11.29 0.63
CA ILE A 47 -4.72 -10.34 1.43
C ILE A 47 -6.07 -10.08 0.78
N ARG A 48 -6.08 -9.74 -0.51
CA ARG A 48 -7.30 -9.52 -1.26
C ARG A 48 -8.23 -10.74 -1.17
N GLU A 49 -7.72 -11.92 -1.48
CA GLU A 49 -8.53 -13.14 -1.49
C GLU A 49 -9.11 -13.45 -0.10
N LEU A 50 -8.32 -13.33 0.97
CA LEU A 50 -8.80 -13.54 2.35
C LEU A 50 -9.93 -12.56 2.71
N VAL A 51 -9.81 -11.30 2.32
CA VAL A 51 -10.83 -10.26 2.54
C VAL A 51 -12.10 -10.56 1.75
N ARG A 52 -11.99 -10.91 0.46
CA ARG A 52 -13.16 -11.19 -0.40
C ARG A 52 -13.86 -12.49 0.00
N HIS A 53 -13.13 -13.55 0.35
CA HIS A 53 -13.71 -14.81 0.87
C HIS A 53 -14.47 -14.61 2.19
N ARG A 54 -14.09 -13.59 2.98
CA ARG A 54 -14.76 -13.24 4.24
C ARG A 54 -15.71 -12.05 4.13
N GLN A 55 -15.97 -11.57 2.91
CA GLN A 55 -16.83 -10.41 2.64
C GLN A 55 -16.46 -9.20 3.53
N ARG A 56 -15.17 -8.91 3.67
CA ARG A 56 -14.67 -7.80 4.48
C ARG A 56 -14.35 -6.57 3.62
N GLY A 57 -14.22 -5.42 4.27
CA GLY A 57 -13.97 -4.13 3.61
C GLY A 57 -12.51 -3.66 3.66
N TRP A 58 -12.30 -2.41 3.23
CA TRP A 58 -10.98 -1.76 3.15
C TRP A 58 -10.22 -1.69 4.47
N ILE A 59 -10.91 -1.59 5.61
CA ILE A 59 -10.25 -1.61 6.94
C ILE A 59 -9.51 -2.95 7.14
N SER A 60 -10.10 -4.07 6.73
CA SER A 60 -9.43 -5.38 6.80
C SER A 60 -8.23 -5.45 5.86
N ILE A 61 -8.30 -4.82 4.68
CA ILE A 61 -7.15 -4.72 3.75
C ILE A 61 -6.01 -3.95 4.42
N LEU A 62 -6.30 -2.79 5.03
CA LEU A 62 -5.28 -1.96 5.69
C LEU A 62 -4.67 -2.67 6.90
N LEU A 63 -5.47 -3.35 7.73
CA LEU A 63 -4.96 -4.13 8.87
C LEU A 63 -4.07 -5.29 8.42
N LEU A 64 -4.47 -6.03 7.37
CA LEU A 64 -3.66 -7.10 6.81
C LEU A 64 -2.43 -6.57 6.06
N GLY A 65 -2.50 -5.38 5.48
CA GLY A 65 -1.34 -4.68 4.94
C GLY A 65 -0.34 -4.27 6.03
N GLY A 66 -0.81 -3.87 7.21
CA GLY A 66 0.04 -3.67 8.38
C GLY A 66 0.64 -4.99 8.88
N ALA A 67 -0.13 -6.09 8.86
CA ALA A 67 0.39 -7.41 9.19
C ALA A 67 1.47 -7.86 8.18
N TYR A 68 1.28 -7.58 6.88
CA TYR A 68 2.28 -7.79 5.84
C TYR A 68 3.56 -6.99 6.11
N ALA A 69 3.43 -5.71 6.48
CA ALA A 69 4.57 -4.87 6.85
C ALA A 69 5.40 -5.50 7.99
N LEU A 70 4.73 -6.02 9.03
CA LEU A 70 5.40 -6.67 10.15
C LEU A 70 6.05 -8.01 9.77
N ILE A 71 5.45 -8.76 8.84
CA ILE A 71 6.07 -9.98 8.29
C ILE A 71 7.33 -9.60 7.51
N GLU A 72 7.27 -8.58 6.66
CA GLU A 72 8.41 -8.12 5.88
C GLU A 72 9.49 -7.50 6.76
N GLU A 73 9.20 -6.34 7.34
CA GLU A 73 10.17 -5.49 8.03
C GLU A 73 10.56 -6.06 9.40
N GLY A 74 9.64 -6.79 10.03
CA GLY A 74 9.84 -7.37 11.36
C GLY A 74 10.42 -8.78 11.32
N LEU A 75 9.83 -9.71 10.56
CA LEU A 75 10.25 -11.12 10.57
C LEU A 75 11.31 -11.41 9.50
N ALA A 76 11.05 -11.03 8.25
CA ALA A 76 11.89 -11.38 7.11
C ALA A 76 13.18 -10.55 7.08
N LEU A 77 13.05 -9.22 7.14
CA LEU A 77 14.15 -8.25 7.09
C LEU A 77 14.66 -7.87 8.48
N GLN A 78 13.82 -7.92 9.53
CA GLN A 78 14.16 -7.50 10.90
C GLN A 78 14.73 -6.07 11.03
N PHE A 79 14.45 -5.20 10.06
CA PHE A 79 14.93 -3.81 10.05
C PHE A 79 14.29 -2.98 11.16
N LEU A 80 13.07 -3.33 11.60
CA LEU A 80 12.43 -2.71 12.77
C LEU A 80 13.32 -2.75 14.03
N PHE A 81 14.15 -3.79 14.13
CA PHE A 81 14.97 -4.09 15.30
C PHE A 81 16.45 -3.78 15.06
N HIS A 82 16.89 -3.75 13.80
CA HIS A 82 18.30 -3.59 13.47
C HIS A 82 18.84 -2.26 13.99
N PRO A 83 19.95 -2.22 14.75
CA PRO A 83 20.40 -1.01 15.44
C PRO A 83 20.78 0.13 14.48
N THR A 84 21.56 -0.14 13.43
CA THR A 84 22.24 0.90 12.62
C THR A 84 21.95 0.87 11.11
N LEU A 85 21.34 -0.18 10.57
CA LEU A 85 21.13 -0.34 9.13
C LEU A 85 20.28 0.81 8.58
N LEU A 86 20.60 1.29 7.36
CA LEU A 86 19.90 2.40 6.69
C LEU A 86 19.87 3.70 7.51
N ASN A 87 20.81 3.87 8.44
CA ASN A 87 20.79 4.94 9.45
C ASN A 87 19.46 4.98 10.21
N ILE A 88 18.76 3.84 10.33
CA ILE A 88 17.46 3.72 11.00
C ILE A 88 17.57 4.16 12.46
N SER A 89 18.73 3.97 13.11
CA SER A 89 19.06 4.55 14.42
C SER A 89 18.65 6.01 14.56
N ASP A 90 18.76 6.77 13.48
CA ASP A 90 18.64 8.23 13.50
C ASP A 90 17.22 8.70 13.18
N TRP A 91 16.31 7.77 12.85
CA TRP A 91 14.91 8.08 12.54
C TRP A 91 14.11 8.42 13.79
N GLY A 92 14.54 7.96 14.96
CA GLY A 92 13.89 8.26 16.23
C GLY A 92 14.27 7.32 17.38
N GLY A 93 13.79 7.64 18.58
CA GLY A 93 13.97 6.84 19.78
C GLY A 93 13.47 5.39 19.64
N ARG A 94 14.22 4.49 20.27
CA ARG A 94 13.86 3.06 20.38
C ARG A 94 13.23 2.76 21.71
N VAL A 95 12.18 1.94 21.69
CA VAL A 95 11.57 1.37 22.90
C VAL A 95 11.70 -0.13 22.81
N LEU A 96 12.36 -0.76 23.79
CA LEU A 96 12.61 -2.20 23.81
C LEU A 96 13.31 -2.74 22.54
N GLY A 97 14.19 -1.93 21.93
CA GLY A 97 14.91 -2.28 20.69
C GLY A 97 14.14 -1.98 19.40
N ILE A 98 12.88 -1.57 19.48
CA ILE A 98 12.01 -1.28 18.33
C ILE A 98 12.13 0.19 17.94
N ASN A 99 12.42 0.48 16.68
CA ASN A 99 12.36 1.85 16.16
C ASN A 99 10.92 2.25 15.84
N GLY A 100 10.30 3.09 16.67
CA GLY A 100 8.89 3.47 16.52
C GLY A 100 8.60 4.26 15.24
N VAL A 101 9.47 5.20 14.86
CA VAL A 101 9.29 6.06 13.67
C VAL A 101 9.35 5.24 12.39
N TYR A 102 10.39 4.40 12.26
CA TYR A 102 10.53 3.48 11.13
C TYR A 102 9.38 2.47 11.10
N THR A 103 8.96 1.93 12.26
CA THR A 103 7.84 0.98 12.34
C THR A 103 6.54 1.60 11.83
N VAL A 104 6.19 2.80 12.28
CA VAL A 104 4.99 3.49 11.82
C VAL A 104 5.07 3.77 10.33
N TRP A 105 6.22 4.29 9.86
CA TRP A 105 6.47 4.52 8.45
C TRP A 105 6.25 3.25 7.61
N ALA A 106 6.94 2.15 7.96
CA ALA A 106 6.87 0.87 7.27
C ALA A 106 5.43 0.33 7.23
N ILE A 107 4.71 0.36 8.34
CA ILE A 107 3.31 -0.08 8.40
C ILE A 107 2.45 0.70 7.42
N GLY A 108 2.52 2.05 7.45
CA GLY A 108 1.74 2.86 6.52
C GLY A 108 2.18 2.69 5.07
N TYR A 109 3.49 2.58 4.84
CA TYR A 109 4.08 2.37 3.53
C TYR A 109 3.53 1.11 2.87
N HIS A 110 3.68 -0.04 3.54
CA HIS A 110 3.25 -1.30 2.97
C HIS A 110 1.73 -1.45 2.94
N ALA A 111 1.02 -0.96 3.96
CA ALA A 111 -0.44 -1.05 3.98
C ALA A 111 -1.08 -0.28 2.82
N ILE A 112 -0.54 0.89 2.48
CA ILE A 112 -1.10 1.75 1.43
C ILE A 112 -0.49 1.40 0.07
N TRP A 113 0.83 1.54 -0.10
CA TRP A 113 1.48 1.46 -1.42
C TRP A 113 1.80 0.04 -1.85
N SER A 114 2.19 -0.85 -0.94
CA SER A 114 2.47 -2.25 -1.32
C SER A 114 1.21 -3.11 -1.46
N VAL A 115 0.12 -2.74 -0.76
CA VAL A 115 -1.09 -3.58 -0.67
C VAL A 115 -2.35 -2.86 -1.17
N ALA A 116 -2.84 -1.84 -0.45
CA ALA A 116 -4.16 -1.29 -0.75
C ALA A 116 -4.26 -0.64 -2.14
N LEU A 117 -3.22 0.07 -2.56
CA LEU A 117 -3.19 0.79 -3.83
C LEU A 117 -3.14 -0.15 -5.05
N PRO A 118 -2.26 -1.18 -5.10
CA PRO A 118 -2.33 -2.22 -6.13
C PRO A 118 -3.68 -2.94 -6.21
N ILE A 119 -4.29 -3.25 -5.05
CA ILE A 119 -5.62 -3.86 -5.00
C ILE A 119 -6.67 -2.89 -5.56
N LEU A 120 -6.65 -1.62 -5.16
CA LEU A 120 -7.56 -0.59 -5.62
C LEU A 120 -7.51 -0.41 -7.14
N LEU A 121 -6.32 -0.22 -7.68
CA LEU A 121 -6.12 -0.03 -9.12
C LEU A 121 -6.56 -1.26 -9.90
N THR A 122 -6.28 -2.46 -9.40
CA THR A 122 -6.75 -3.71 -10.03
C THR A 122 -8.27 -3.83 -9.97
N ASP A 123 -8.90 -3.58 -8.82
CA ASP A 123 -10.35 -3.65 -8.65
C ASP A 123 -11.07 -2.62 -9.53
N LEU A 124 -10.50 -1.43 -9.76
CA LEU A 124 -11.02 -0.43 -10.69
C LEU A 124 -10.85 -0.85 -12.18
N LEU A 125 -9.79 -1.59 -12.50
CA LEU A 125 -9.56 -2.09 -13.87
C LEU A 125 -10.57 -3.20 -14.21
N PHE A 126 -10.95 -4.01 -13.21
CA PHE A 126 -11.79 -5.20 -13.33
C PHE A 126 -13.05 -5.11 -12.44
N PRO A 127 -13.96 -4.14 -12.72
CA PRO A 127 -15.08 -3.83 -11.82
C PRO A 127 -16.04 -5.01 -11.60
N GLU A 128 -16.26 -5.85 -12.62
CA GLU A 128 -17.12 -7.04 -12.53
C GLU A 128 -16.56 -8.11 -11.57
N GLN A 129 -15.25 -8.10 -11.30
CA GLN A 129 -14.58 -9.08 -10.45
C GLN A 129 -14.14 -8.51 -9.09
N ARG A 130 -14.37 -7.20 -8.84
CA ARG A 130 -13.82 -6.49 -7.68
C ARG A 130 -14.33 -7.00 -6.33
N ASP A 131 -15.59 -7.40 -6.27
CA ASP A 131 -16.27 -7.79 -5.02
C ASP A 131 -16.30 -9.32 -4.80
N VAL A 132 -15.70 -10.09 -5.71
CA VAL A 132 -15.64 -11.55 -5.64
C VAL A 132 -14.20 -12.07 -5.57
N PRO A 133 -13.97 -13.25 -4.95
CA PRO A 133 -12.68 -13.90 -4.99
C PRO A 133 -12.26 -14.29 -6.42
N TYR A 134 -10.98 -14.06 -6.75
CA TYR A 134 -10.38 -14.50 -8.01
C TYR A 134 -10.06 -15.99 -7.98
N LEU A 135 -9.67 -16.52 -6.81
CA LEU A 135 -9.13 -17.86 -6.62
C LEU A 135 -10.08 -18.74 -5.81
N GLY A 136 -10.12 -20.02 -6.18
CA GLY A 136 -10.63 -21.08 -5.32
C GLY A 136 -9.61 -21.50 -4.26
N ARG A 137 -9.93 -22.55 -3.50
CA ARG A 137 -9.09 -23.07 -2.40
C ARG A 137 -7.67 -23.43 -2.85
N THR A 138 -7.52 -24.12 -3.98
CA THR A 138 -6.20 -24.52 -4.50
C THR A 138 -5.33 -23.33 -4.85
N GLY A 139 -5.90 -22.33 -5.55
CA GLY A 139 -5.19 -21.09 -5.87
C GLY A 139 -4.73 -20.36 -4.62
N LEU A 140 -5.60 -20.26 -3.60
CA LEU A 140 -5.27 -19.65 -2.32
C LEU A 140 -4.09 -20.35 -1.61
N ILE A 141 -4.07 -21.69 -1.63
CA ILE A 141 -2.95 -22.48 -1.05
C ILE A 141 -1.66 -22.21 -1.82
N ILE A 142 -1.69 -22.24 -3.15
CA ILE A 142 -0.51 -21.97 -3.99
C ILE A 142 0.01 -20.55 -3.74
N THR A 143 -0.87 -19.55 -3.69
CA THR A 143 -0.49 -18.17 -3.37
C THR A 143 0.09 -18.05 -1.96
N GLY A 144 -0.46 -18.77 -0.98
CA GLY A 144 0.09 -18.84 0.38
C GLY A 144 1.50 -19.44 0.42
N ILE A 145 1.74 -20.53 -0.31
CA ILE A 145 3.08 -21.14 -0.43
C ILE A 145 4.04 -20.17 -1.12
N GLY A 146 3.62 -19.53 -2.21
CA GLY A 146 4.42 -18.52 -2.91
C GLY A 146 4.79 -17.34 -2.01
N PHE A 147 3.85 -16.86 -1.19
CA PHE A 147 4.11 -15.81 -0.21
C PHE A 147 5.14 -16.26 0.85
N LEU A 148 4.97 -17.43 1.44
CA LEU A 148 5.93 -17.97 2.41
C LEU A 148 7.32 -18.16 1.80
N PHE A 149 7.39 -18.65 0.55
CA PHE A 149 8.64 -18.74 -0.19
C PHE A 149 9.28 -17.35 -0.37
N GLY A 150 8.51 -16.34 -0.74
CA GLY A 150 8.97 -14.95 -0.83
C GLY A 150 9.53 -14.43 0.49
N VAL A 151 8.83 -14.64 1.60
CA VAL A 151 9.28 -14.26 2.95
C VAL A 151 10.63 -14.89 3.29
N VAL A 152 10.79 -16.19 3.04
CA VAL A 152 12.05 -16.90 3.27
C VAL A 152 13.15 -16.39 2.34
N LEU A 153 12.83 -16.17 1.07
CA LEU A 153 13.78 -15.70 0.05
C LEU A 153 14.34 -14.31 0.40
N ILE A 154 13.47 -13.34 0.67
CA ILE A 154 13.93 -11.98 1.02
C ILE A 154 14.65 -11.98 2.36
N GLY A 155 14.23 -12.82 3.31
CA GLY A 155 14.91 -12.94 4.60
C GLY A 155 16.31 -13.53 4.45
N PHE A 156 16.46 -14.52 3.57
CA PHE A 156 17.78 -15.04 3.21
C PHE A 156 18.66 -13.98 2.55
N ILE A 157 18.14 -13.25 1.56
CA ILE A 157 18.87 -12.15 0.89
C ILE A 157 19.30 -11.09 1.91
N ALA A 158 18.42 -10.72 2.84
CA ALA A 158 18.75 -9.76 3.89
C ALA A 158 19.87 -10.26 4.81
N ARG A 159 19.95 -11.57 5.10
CA ARG A 159 20.91 -12.17 6.06
C ARG A 159 22.27 -12.41 5.45
N VAL A 160 22.32 -12.59 4.13
CA VAL A 160 23.57 -12.85 3.42
C VAL A 160 24.13 -11.56 2.82
N GLY A 161 23.27 -10.67 2.32
CA GLY A 161 23.70 -9.48 1.58
C GLY A 161 23.55 -8.15 2.33
N ILE A 162 22.37 -7.88 2.91
CA ILE A 162 22.02 -6.51 3.35
C ILE A 162 22.44 -6.23 4.79
N ALA A 163 22.16 -7.16 5.70
CA ALA A 163 22.49 -7.09 7.12
C ALA A 163 23.15 -8.39 7.59
N PRO A 164 24.40 -8.67 7.15
CA PRO A 164 25.08 -9.93 7.46
C PRO A 164 25.22 -10.17 8.97
N GLY A 165 24.79 -11.36 9.42
CA GLY A 165 24.98 -11.82 10.80
C GLY A 165 24.02 -11.22 11.84
N TYR A 166 23.13 -10.30 11.47
CA TYR A 166 22.15 -9.74 12.42
C TYR A 166 20.95 -10.68 12.62
N TRP A 167 20.62 -10.92 13.89
CA TRP A 167 19.40 -11.61 14.31
C TRP A 167 18.73 -10.87 15.47
N ALA A 168 17.46 -10.53 15.29
CA ALA A 168 16.61 -10.00 16.33
C ALA A 168 16.36 -11.04 17.42
N SER A 169 16.12 -10.56 18.65
CA SER A 169 15.86 -11.46 19.77
C SER A 169 14.60 -12.32 19.53
N PRO A 170 14.58 -13.58 20.02
CA PRO A 170 13.40 -14.43 19.92
C PRO A 170 12.13 -13.80 20.51
N LEU A 171 12.27 -12.94 21.53
CA LEU A 171 11.16 -12.20 22.13
C LEU A 171 10.54 -11.20 21.14
N LEU A 172 11.36 -10.45 20.40
CA LEU A 172 10.87 -9.50 19.38
C LEU A 172 10.20 -10.23 18.22
N LEU A 173 10.77 -11.35 17.79
CA LEU A 173 10.18 -12.19 16.74
C LEU A 173 8.84 -12.79 17.18
N GLY A 174 8.80 -13.40 18.37
CA GLY A 174 7.57 -13.95 18.95
C GLY A 174 6.49 -12.88 19.15
N GLY A 175 6.86 -11.71 19.68
CA GLY A 175 5.96 -10.57 19.82
C GLY A 175 5.40 -10.09 18.47
N THR A 176 6.24 -10.03 17.44
CA THR A 176 5.81 -9.66 16.08
C THR A 176 4.80 -10.66 15.52
N VAL A 177 5.05 -11.97 15.68
CA VAL A 177 4.09 -13.01 15.28
C VAL A 177 2.75 -12.83 15.99
N LEU A 178 2.76 -12.57 17.31
CA LEU A 178 1.53 -12.34 18.07
C LEU A 178 0.75 -11.13 17.54
N VAL A 179 1.42 -10.02 17.23
CA VAL A 179 0.77 -8.83 16.67
C VAL A 179 0.22 -9.11 15.26
N VAL A 180 0.96 -9.81 14.41
CA VAL A 180 0.49 -10.24 13.07
C VAL A 180 -0.77 -11.09 13.19
N LEU A 181 -0.79 -12.08 14.08
CA LEU A 181 -1.95 -12.94 14.31
C LEU A 181 -3.14 -12.15 14.87
N LEU A 182 -2.90 -11.20 15.78
CA LEU A 182 -3.94 -10.33 16.32
C LEU A 182 -4.56 -9.47 15.23
N LEU A 183 -3.75 -8.80 14.40
CA LEU A 183 -4.23 -7.98 13.28
C LEU A 183 -5.03 -8.82 12.28
N ALA A 184 -4.54 -10.01 11.92
CA ALA A 184 -5.26 -10.92 11.04
C ALA A 184 -6.59 -11.42 11.63
N TRP A 185 -6.60 -11.73 12.94
CA TRP A 185 -7.81 -12.11 13.65
C TRP A 185 -8.84 -10.98 13.67
N ILE A 186 -8.44 -9.75 14.03
CA ILE A 186 -9.32 -8.58 14.01
C ILE A 186 -9.88 -8.36 12.60
N ALA A 187 -9.01 -8.36 11.59
CA ALA A 187 -9.37 -8.10 10.20
C ALA A 187 -10.37 -9.12 9.63
N LEU A 188 -10.25 -10.40 9.98
CA LEU A 188 -11.02 -11.48 9.35
C LEU A 188 -12.18 -12.00 10.20
N ARG A 189 -12.16 -11.79 11.53
CA ARG A 189 -13.15 -12.33 12.47
C ARG A 189 -13.94 -11.26 13.23
N VAL A 190 -13.30 -10.17 13.65
CA VAL A 190 -13.94 -9.18 14.53
C VAL A 190 -14.67 -8.09 13.76
N LEU A 191 -14.04 -7.54 12.71
CA LEU A 191 -14.66 -6.47 11.95
C LEU A 191 -15.95 -6.96 11.27
N PRO A 192 -16.99 -6.10 11.16
CA PRO A 192 -18.23 -6.47 10.49
C PRO A 192 -17.99 -6.74 8.98
N PRO A 193 -18.83 -7.57 8.34
CA PRO A 193 -18.81 -7.70 6.89
C PRO A 193 -19.00 -6.34 6.20
N ALA A 194 -18.44 -6.20 5.01
CA ALA A 194 -18.71 -5.05 4.16
C ALA A 194 -20.20 -5.04 3.80
N ALA A 195 -20.94 -4.09 4.36
CA ALA A 195 -22.34 -3.87 4.05
C ALA A 195 -22.48 -2.71 3.04
N PRO A 196 -23.51 -2.74 2.18
CA PRO A 196 -23.90 -1.57 1.41
C PRO A 196 -24.14 -0.40 2.37
N VAL A 197 -23.43 0.69 2.17
CA VAL A 197 -23.57 1.87 3.02
C VAL A 197 -24.56 2.81 2.37
N ALA A 198 -25.55 3.28 3.14
CA ALA A 198 -26.51 4.25 2.66
C ALA A 198 -25.80 5.53 2.19
N THR A 199 -26.20 6.01 1.02
CA THR A 199 -25.73 7.28 0.48
C THR A 199 -26.26 8.43 1.34
N SER A 200 -25.36 9.34 1.69
CA SER A 200 -25.63 10.58 2.40
C SER A 200 -26.05 11.68 1.42
N ALA A 201 -26.81 12.66 1.91
CA ALA A 201 -27.16 13.88 1.17
C ALA A 201 -25.97 14.86 0.97
N VAL A 202 -24.85 14.62 1.66
CA VAL A 202 -23.62 15.41 1.49
C VAL A 202 -23.07 15.16 0.08
N GLN A 203 -22.71 16.22 -0.65
CA GLN A 203 -22.08 16.10 -1.97
C GLN A 203 -20.61 15.68 -1.85
N ALA A 204 -20.17 14.81 -2.76
CA ALA A 204 -18.77 14.44 -2.83
C ALA A 204 -17.91 15.67 -3.20
N PRO A 205 -16.71 15.81 -2.62
CA PRO A 205 -15.77 16.84 -3.05
C PRO A 205 -15.38 16.61 -4.52
N PRO A 206 -14.97 17.66 -5.25
CA PRO A 206 -14.52 17.48 -6.62
C PRO A 206 -13.25 16.60 -6.65
N GLY A 207 -13.15 15.71 -7.64
CA GLY A 207 -12.08 14.70 -7.70
C GLY A 207 -10.65 15.25 -7.64
N TRP A 208 -10.40 16.49 -8.09
CA TRP A 208 -9.08 17.12 -7.96
C TRP A 208 -8.70 17.41 -6.50
N VAL A 209 -9.66 17.71 -5.61
CA VAL A 209 -9.43 17.86 -4.16
C VAL A 209 -9.06 16.51 -3.56
N VAL A 210 -9.70 15.43 -4.01
CA VAL A 210 -9.41 14.08 -3.57
C VAL A 210 -8.00 13.65 -4.01
N ALA A 211 -7.63 13.96 -5.25
CA ALA A 211 -6.26 13.74 -5.74
C ALA A 211 -5.23 14.58 -4.96
N LEU A 212 -5.53 15.85 -4.71
CA LEU A 212 -4.64 16.72 -3.93
C LEU A 212 -4.47 16.23 -2.49
N LEU A 213 -5.54 15.72 -1.86
CA LEU A 213 -5.45 15.10 -0.53
C LEU A 213 -4.50 13.89 -0.56
N GLY A 214 -4.68 12.97 -1.52
CA GLY A 214 -3.80 11.81 -1.69
C GLY A 214 -2.34 12.21 -1.91
N LEU A 215 -2.11 13.24 -2.74
CA LEU A 215 -0.78 13.75 -3.05
C LEU A 215 -0.12 14.39 -1.83
N VAL A 216 -0.80 15.34 -1.18
CA VAL A 216 -0.23 16.07 -0.04
C VAL A 216 -0.01 15.14 1.14
N CYS A 217 -1.02 14.35 1.54
CA CYS A 217 -0.88 13.43 2.66
C CYS A 217 0.11 12.30 2.37
N GLY A 218 0.15 11.79 1.14
CA GLY A 218 1.13 10.78 0.73
C GLY A 218 2.56 11.31 0.82
N PHE A 219 2.81 12.51 0.31
CA PHE A 219 4.14 13.13 0.37
C PHE A 219 4.53 13.49 1.80
N LEU A 220 3.62 14.09 2.57
CA LEU A 220 3.86 14.47 3.95
C LEU A 220 4.11 13.25 4.84
N TRP A 221 3.44 12.12 4.60
CA TRP A 221 3.69 10.88 5.36
C TRP A 221 5.15 10.46 5.25
N GLN A 222 5.69 10.46 4.03
CA GLN A 222 7.10 10.16 3.78
C GLN A 222 8.01 11.25 4.34
N ALA A 223 7.72 12.53 4.10
CA ALA A 223 8.56 13.64 4.55
C ALA A 223 8.65 13.73 6.08
N ILE A 224 7.54 13.57 6.80
CA ILE A 224 7.49 13.65 8.27
C ILE A 224 8.22 12.46 8.91
N LEU A 225 8.19 11.27 8.31
CA LEU A 225 8.79 10.09 8.93
C LEU A 225 10.22 9.83 8.47
N ILE A 226 10.61 10.31 7.28
CA ILE A 226 11.95 10.11 6.70
C ILE A 226 12.82 11.37 6.87
N LEU A 227 12.31 12.55 6.47
CA LEU A 227 13.11 13.77 6.36
C LEU A 227 13.11 14.63 7.62
N PHE A 228 12.14 14.44 8.52
CA PHE A 228 11.98 15.29 9.70
C PHE A 228 13.25 15.43 10.55
N ARG A 229 14.07 14.38 10.62
CA ARG A 229 15.38 14.42 11.29
C ARG A 229 16.37 15.42 10.68
N ALA A 230 16.33 15.60 9.36
CA ALA A 230 17.26 16.48 8.66
C ALA A 230 16.95 17.95 8.94
N PHE A 231 15.68 18.27 9.20
CA PHE A 231 15.21 19.63 9.47
C PHE A 231 15.08 19.94 10.97
N PHE A 232 14.76 18.92 11.78
CA PHE A 232 14.48 19.07 13.21
C PHE A 232 15.19 17.99 14.06
N PRO A 233 16.53 17.95 14.07
CA PRO A 233 17.29 16.91 14.77
C PRO A 233 17.05 16.91 16.30
N ALA A 234 16.70 18.04 16.89
CA ALA A 234 16.35 18.11 18.32
C ALA A 234 15.07 17.31 18.66
N LEU A 235 14.16 17.13 17.69
CA LEU A 235 12.89 16.44 17.88
C LEU A 235 12.99 14.91 17.65
N THR A 236 14.17 14.39 17.36
CA THR A 236 14.40 12.93 17.22
C THR A 236 14.91 12.27 18.49
N GLN A 237 15.16 13.07 19.55
CA GLN A 237 15.77 12.61 20.80
C GLN A 237 14.75 12.55 21.94
N GLY A 238 14.88 11.52 22.79
CA GLY A 238 14.04 11.35 23.97
C GLY A 238 12.53 11.31 23.66
N PRO A 239 11.67 11.86 24.55
CA PRO A 239 10.22 11.87 24.36
C PRO A 239 9.75 12.69 23.14
N LEU A 240 10.58 13.59 22.60
CA LEU A 240 10.19 14.47 21.50
C LEU A 240 9.99 13.71 20.17
N VAL A 241 10.52 12.48 20.06
CA VAL A 241 10.24 11.58 18.94
C VAL A 241 8.74 11.28 18.77
N LEU A 242 7.94 11.46 19.83
CA LEU A 242 6.50 11.31 19.75
C LEU A 242 5.84 12.37 18.85
N VAL A 243 6.47 13.53 18.63
CA VAL A 243 5.91 14.60 17.80
C VAL A 243 5.68 14.15 16.35
N PRO A 244 6.70 13.72 15.57
CA PRO A 244 6.47 13.28 14.20
C PRO A 244 5.52 12.08 14.12
N LEU A 245 5.57 11.18 15.12
CA LEU A 245 4.63 10.06 15.23
C LEU A 245 3.18 10.51 15.39
N LEU A 246 2.91 11.40 16.34
CA LEU A 246 1.56 11.90 16.61
C LEU A 246 1.03 12.72 15.44
N VAL A 247 1.88 13.50 14.75
CA VAL A 247 1.49 14.22 13.54
C VAL A 247 1.13 13.24 12.42
N ALA A 248 1.96 12.22 12.17
CA ALA A 248 1.67 11.22 11.14
C ALA A 248 0.39 10.42 11.44
N LEU A 249 0.20 9.98 12.70
CA LEU A 249 -1.01 9.27 13.14
C LEU A 249 -2.25 10.17 13.08
N GLY A 250 -2.14 11.44 13.48
CA GLY A 250 -3.21 12.42 13.39
C GLY A 250 -3.63 12.68 11.95
N MET A 251 -2.68 12.79 11.03
CA MET A 251 -2.94 12.91 9.59
C MET A 251 -3.62 11.65 9.05
N ALA A 252 -3.15 10.45 9.39
CA ALA A 252 -3.78 9.20 8.97
C ALA A 252 -5.22 9.09 9.51
N ALA A 253 -5.45 9.48 10.76
CA ALA A 253 -6.78 9.53 11.36
C ALA A 253 -7.71 10.54 10.66
N LEU A 254 -7.20 11.72 10.32
CA LEU A 254 -7.93 12.74 9.55
C LEU A 254 -8.34 12.21 8.16
N VAL A 255 -7.41 11.60 7.42
CA VAL A 255 -7.70 11.01 6.11
C VAL A 255 -8.74 9.89 6.25
N CYS A 256 -8.60 9.00 7.24
CA CYS A 256 -9.59 7.96 7.50
C CYS A 256 -10.97 8.52 7.81
N TRP A 257 -11.05 9.60 8.59
CA TRP A 257 -12.30 10.28 8.92
C TRP A 257 -12.93 10.94 7.69
N LEU A 258 -12.15 11.66 6.89
CA LEU A 258 -12.63 12.27 5.63
C LEU A 258 -13.14 11.20 4.66
N LEU A 259 -12.40 10.11 4.46
CA LEU A 259 -12.82 9.02 3.57
C LEU A 259 -14.09 8.34 4.07
N ARG A 260 -14.29 8.18 5.39
CA ARG A 260 -15.56 7.66 5.93
C ARG A 260 -16.77 8.53 5.59
N ILE A 261 -16.57 9.85 5.47
CA ILE A 261 -17.62 10.80 5.10
C ILE A 261 -17.81 10.79 3.59
N TRP A 262 -16.73 10.98 2.82
CA TRP A 262 -16.79 11.18 1.38
C TRP A 262 -17.21 9.93 0.61
N THR A 263 -16.80 8.74 1.04
CA THR A 263 -17.23 7.49 0.38
C THR A 263 -18.72 7.21 0.51
N ARG A 264 -19.42 7.93 1.40
CA ARG A 264 -20.88 7.90 1.55
C ARG A 264 -21.56 9.06 0.84
N ALA A 265 -20.81 10.06 0.38
CA ALA A 265 -21.37 11.26 -0.21
C ALA A 265 -22.02 10.97 -1.57
N SER A 266 -23.09 11.70 -1.89
CA SER A 266 -23.75 11.62 -3.18
C SER A 266 -22.77 12.01 -4.29
N GLY A 267 -22.64 11.16 -5.32
CA GLY A 267 -21.74 11.40 -6.44
C GLY A 267 -20.33 10.82 -6.28
N TRP A 268 -19.98 10.24 -5.12
CA TRP A 268 -18.72 9.50 -4.97
C TRP A 268 -18.70 8.30 -5.92
N SER A 269 -17.62 8.19 -6.70
CA SER A 269 -17.54 7.26 -7.82
C SER A 269 -16.16 6.59 -7.92
N ASP A 270 -16.03 5.67 -8.87
CA ASP A 270 -14.76 5.03 -9.22
C ASP A 270 -13.69 6.06 -9.67
N LEU A 271 -14.10 7.22 -10.21
CA LEU A 271 -13.18 8.30 -10.55
C LEU A 271 -12.55 8.95 -9.32
N ASP A 272 -13.29 9.08 -8.22
CA ASP A 272 -12.79 9.67 -6.97
C ASP A 272 -11.82 8.71 -6.25
N TRP A 273 -12.13 7.41 -6.31
CA TRP A 273 -11.19 6.36 -5.89
C TRP A 273 -9.89 6.40 -6.72
N LEU A 274 -9.99 6.51 -8.04
CA LEU A 274 -8.81 6.65 -8.89
C LEU A 274 -8.06 7.95 -8.60
N ALA A 275 -8.76 9.06 -8.35
CA ALA A 275 -8.14 10.34 -8.02
C ALA A 275 -7.32 10.25 -6.73
N LEU A 276 -7.89 9.67 -5.65
CA LEU A 276 -7.19 9.43 -4.39
C LEU A 276 -5.92 8.60 -4.59
N GLY A 277 -6.06 7.45 -5.28
CA GLY A 277 -4.96 6.54 -5.55
C GLY A 277 -3.88 7.18 -6.44
N SER A 278 -4.29 7.94 -7.45
CA SER A 278 -3.38 8.67 -8.33
C SER A 278 -2.54 9.70 -7.57
N GLY A 279 -3.17 10.49 -6.70
CA GLY A 279 -2.47 11.46 -5.86
C GLY A 279 -1.42 10.78 -4.97
N ALA A 280 -1.83 9.73 -4.26
CA ALA A 280 -0.93 8.97 -3.39
C ALA A 280 0.24 8.32 -4.14
N LEU A 281 -0.01 7.78 -5.34
CA LEU A 281 1.02 7.16 -6.18
C LEU A 281 2.00 8.20 -6.73
N ILE A 282 1.49 9.33 -7.22
CA ILE A 282 2.32 10.43 -7.73
C ILE A 282 3.23 10.98 -6.63
N ALA A 283 2.69 11.21 -5.44
CA ALA A 283 3.48 11.67 -4.30
C ALA A 283 4.60 10.70 -3.92
N HIS A 284 4.29 9.41 -3.92
CA HIS A 284 5.26 8.34 -3.67
C HIS A 284 6.40 8.35 -4.69
N THR A 285 6.09 8.37 -5.99
CA THR A 285 7.12 8.37 -7.04
C THR A 285 7.94 9.66 -7.03
N ILE A 286 7.31 10.82 -6.85
CA ILE A 286 8.02 12.10 -6.73
C ILE A 286 8.99 12.07 -5.55
N PHE A 287 8.56 11.53 -4.40
CA PHE A 287 9.43 11.41 -3.23
C PHE A 287 10.66 10.54 -3.54
N GLY A 288 10.47 9.42 -4.25
CA GLY A 288 11.55 8.55 -4.71
C GLY A 288 12.58 9.26 -5.61
N VAL A 289 12.09 10.03 -6.60
CA VAL A 289 12.95 10.83 -7.50
C VAL A 289 13.75 11.88 -6.72
N LEU A 290 13.12 12.56 -5.77
CA LEU A 290 13.77 13.65 -5.04
C LEU A 290 14.78 13.14 -4.02
N PHE A 291 14.43 12.11 -3.23
CA PHE A 291 15.14 11.80 -1.99
C PHE A 291 15.76 10.41 -1.89
N LEU A 292 15.35 9.43 -2.71
CA LEU A 292 15.78 8.03 -2.54
C LEU A 292 16.73 7.53 -3.62
N THR A 293 16.63 8.08 -4.82
CA THR A 293 17.56 7.79 -5.90
C THR A 293 18.82 8.64 -5.75
N PHE A 294 20.00 8.00 -5.82
CA PHE A 294 21.28 8.66 -5.58
C PHE A 294 21.99 9.08 -6.87
N THR A 295 21.89 8.29 -7.94
CA THR A 295 22.57 8.61 -9.20
C THR A 295 21.69 9.46 -10.12
N PRO A 296 22.27 10.35 -10.94
CA PRO A 296 21.51 11.09 -11.95
C PRO A 296 20.75 10.18 -12.92
N LEU A 297 21.34 9.02 -13.27
CA LEU A 297 20.73 8.06 -14.17
C LEU A 297 19.46 7.45 -13.56
N ASP A 298 19.51 7.02 -12.30
CA ASP A 298 18.35 6.45 -11.60
C ASP A 298 17.24 7.49 -11.41
N LYS A 299 17.61 8.75 -11.11
CA LYS A 299 16.67 9.88 -11.03
C LYS A 299 15.93 10.10 -12.35
N ILE A 300 16.66 10.15 -13.46
CA ILE A 300 16.08 10.33 -14.80
C ILE A 300 15.20 9.13 -15.16
N GLY A 301 15.68 7.91 -14.93
CA GLY A 301 14.92 6.68 -15.20
C GLY A 301 13.61 6.64 -14.43
N LEU A 302 13.64 6.94 -13.13
CA LEU A 302 12.45 6.97 -12.29
C LEU A 302 11.50 8.12 -12.66
N ALA A 303 12.03 9.29 -13.04
CA ALA A 303 11.21 10.40 -13.53
C ALA A 303 10.47 10.04 -14.84
N ILE A 304 11.13 9.35 -15.77
CA ILE A 304 10.51 8.85 -17.00
C ILE A 304 9.41 7.84 -16.66
N LEU A 305 9.68 6.87 -15.79
CA LEU A 305 8.69 5.91 -15.32
C LEU A 305 7.49 6.60 -14.64
N GLY A 306 7.75 7.63 -13.82
CA GLY A 306 6.71 8.47 -13.23
C GLY A 306 5.86 9.19 -14.27
N GLY A 307 6.48 9.72 -15.34
CA GLY A 307 5.76 10.31 -16.48
C GLY A 307 4.85 9.30 -17.20
N VAL A 308 5.35 8.09 -17.45
CA VAL A 308 4.56 6.99 -18.05
C VAL A 308 3.40 6.60 -17.14
N MET A 309 3.66 6.45 -15.84
CA MET A 309 2.65 6.16 -14.83
C MET A 309 1.54 7.23 -14.81
N VAL A 310 1.88 8.52 -14.80
CA VAL A 310 0.90 9.62 -14.86
C VAL A 310 0.06 9.54 -16.13
N LEU A 311 0.69 9.29 -17.29
CA LEU A 311 -0.04 9.12 -18.56
C LEU A 311 -1.03 7.95 -18.46
N LEU A 312 -0.62 6.81 -17.91
CA LEU A 312 -1.50 5.64 -17.74
C LEU A 312 -2.68 5.95 -16.80
N LEU A 313 -2.45 6.69 -15.72
CA LEU A 313 -3.52 7.12 -14.80
C LEU A 313 -4.52 8.07 -15.49
N ILE A 314 -4.04 9.00 -16.33
CA ILE A 314 -4.90 9.89 -17.12
C ILE A 314 -5.75 9.07 -18.10
N LEU A 315 -5.12 8.15 -18.85
CA LEU A 315 -5.84 7.27 -19.77
C LEU A 315 -6.88 6.40 -19.03
N PHE A 316 -6.54 5.97 -17.83
CA PHE A 316 -7.46 5.20 -16.98
C PHE A 316 -8.65 6.06 -16.52
N ALA A 317 -8.43 7.30 -16.10
CA ALA A 317 -9.49 8.23 -15.74
C ALA A 317 -10.42 8.52 -16.92
N VAL A 318 -9.87 8.72 -18.13
CA VAL A 318 -10.67 8.88 -19.36
C VAL A 318 -11.50 7.63 -19.64
N SER A 319 -10.93 6.43 -19.47
CA SER A 319 -11.64 5.17 -19.64
C SER A 319 -12.82 5.03 -18.67
N LEU A 320 -12.61 5.32 -17.38
CA LEU A 320 -13.67 5.27 -16.36
C LEU A 320 -14.78 6.29 -16.63
N TRP A 321 -14.42 7.51 -17.01
CA TRP A 321 -15.39 8.55 -17.36
C TRP A 321 -16.25 8.16 -18.57
N ARG A 322 -15.64 7.56 -19.60
CA ARG A 322 -16.38 7.05 -20.77
C ARG A 322 -17.35 5.92 -20.39
N ARG A 323 -16.92 4.99 -19.53
CA ARG A 323 -17.78 3.91 -19.01
C ARG A 323 -18.99 4.47 -18.26
N ALA A 324 -18.76 5.41 -17.34
CA ALA A 324 -19.83 6.04 -16.57
C ALA A 324 -20.86 6.76 -17.46
N ARG A 325 -20.40 7.50 -18.47
CA ARG A 325 -21.30 8.15 -19.45
C ARG A 325 -22.10 7.14 -20.28
N GLY A 326 -21.47 6.05 -20.72
CA GLY A 326 -22.15 5.00 -21.49
C GLY A 326 -23.31 4.37 -20.73
N THR A 327 -23.10 4.04 -19.44
CA THR A 327 -24.15 3.48 -18.57
C THR A 327 -25.32 4.44 -18.37
N LEU A 328 -25.05 5.74 -18.17
CA LEU A 328 -26.11 6.76 -18.06
C LEU A 328 -26.94 6.87 -19.34
N MET A 329 -26.29 6.83 -20.51
CA MET A 329 -27.00 6.90 -21.80
C MET A 329 -27.88 5.66 -22.06
N GLN A 330 -27.45 4.47 -21.62
CA GLN A 330 -28.26 3.25 -21.71
C GLN A 330 -29.47 3.29 -20.78
N GLN A 331 -29.33 3.81 -19.56
CA GLN A 331 -30.46 3.98 -18.63
C GLN A 331 -31.50 4.98 -19.13
N VAL A 332 -31.08 6.06 -19.81
CA VAL A 332 -31.99 7.08 -20.37
C VAL A 332 -32.74 6.57 -21.60
N ARG A 333 -32.17 5.64 -22.38
CA ARG A 333 -32.80 5.11 -23.61
C ARG A 333 -33.84 4.00 -23.37
N GLY A 334 -33.96 3.46 -22.15
CA GLY A 334 -34.85 2.34 -21.82
C GLY A 334 -34.47 1.03 -22.51
N PRO A 335 -34.90 -0.14 -22.01
CA PRO A 335 -34.81 -1.37 -22.79
C PRO A 335 -35.70 -1.19 -24.03
N GLN A 336 -35.12 -1.19 -25.23
CA GLN A 336 -35.95 -1.38 -26.42
C GLN A 336 -36.51 -2.79 -26.34
N GLU A 337 -37.82 -2.90 -26.22
CA GLU A 337 -38.57 -4.15 -26.31
C GLU A 337 -38.21 -4.81 -27.66
N GLU A 338 -37.54 -5.96 -27.61
CA GLU A 338 -37.49 -6.95 -28.70
C GLU A 338 -38.57 -8.01 -28.46
#